data_AF-A0A964RNF9-F1
#
_entry.id   AF-A0A964RNF9-F1
#
_cell.length_a   1.000
_cell.length_b   1.000
_cell.length_c   1.000
_cell.angle_alpha   90.00
_cell.angle_beta   90.00
_cell.angle_gamma   90.00
#
_symmetry.space_group_name_H-M   'P 1'
#
loop_
_entity.id
_entity.type
_entity.pdbx_description
1 polymer ?
#
loop_
_entity_poly.entity_id
_entity_poly.type
_entity_poly.pdbx_seq_one_letter_code
_entity_poly.pdbx_strand_id
1 'polypeptide(L)'
;MTERNDKNEFLFSTYVKNNYIEELEKILDIRIKNIEVSQKSNRMSMQGISSDGQEIKISWQLDNDFKRQIIRIQNLIVFAPNTKKTIIIYGTFEFDESINQELLQDVTFFNDKNIKLVILKINHECLAIISNKKLDNPFVNNPFVSKKEITVYNKNYKK
;
A
#
# COMPACT_ATOMS: atom_id res chain seq x y z
N MET A 1 1.34 7.12 -20.71
CA MET A 1 1.26 7.84 -19.42
C MET A 1 1.56 6.93 -18.21
N THR A 2 1.34 5.63 -18.30
CA THR A 2 1.57 4.61 -17.25
C THR A 2 3.02 4.46 -16.78
N GLU A 3 4.01 4.50 -17.68
CA GLU A 3 5.43 4.31 -17.33
C GLU A 3 5.98 5.36 -16.35
N ARG A 4 5.44 6.59 -16.39
CA ARG A 4 5.86 7.68 -15.50
C ARG A 4 5.45 7.41 -14.05
N ASN A 5 4.28 6.82 -13.84
CA ASN A 5 3.77 6.54 -12.50
C ASN A 5 4.44 5.31 -11.89
N ASP A 6 4.71 4.30 -12.71
CA ASP A 6 5.46 3.11 -12.28
C ASP A 6 6.88 3.48 -11.80
N LYS A 7 7.55 4.41 -12.51
CA LYS A 7 8.82 4.99 -12.09
C LYS A 7 8.69 5.79 -10.79
N ASN A 8 7.61 6.55 -10.63
CA ASN A 8 7.36 7.34 -9.43
C ASN A 8 7.16 6.46 -8.18
N GLU A 9 6.40 5.38 -8.30
CA GLU A 9 6.18 4.41 -7.22
C GLU A 9 7.48 3.72 -6.81
N PHE A 10 8.33 3.38 -7.79
CA PHE A 10 9.65 2.83 -7.51
C PHE A 10 10.52 3.83 -6.74
N LEU A 11 10.63 5.06 -7.25
CA LEU A 11 11.42 6.12 -6.60
C LEU A 11 10.95 6.39 -5.17
N PHE A 12 9.63 6.42 -4.96
CA PHE A 12 9.06 6.58 -3.62
C PHE A 12 9.37 5.37 -2.72
N SER A 13 9.29 4.15 -3.23
CA SER A 13 9.65 2.94 -2.47
C SER A 13 11.12 2.96 -2.04
N THR A 14 12.02 3.39 -2.93
CA THR A 14 13.44 3.56 -2.63
C THR A 14 13.66 4.65 -1.59
N TYR A 15 12.97 5.78 -1.72
CA TYR A 15 13.03 6.87 -0.75
C TYR A 15 12.59 6.41 0.65
N VAL A 16 11.45 5.73 0.74
CA VAL A 16 10.93 5.16 1.98
C VAL A 16 11.93 4.16 2.57
N LYS A 17 12.46 3.22 1.77
CA LYS A 17 13.44 2.25 2.29
C LYS A 17 14.69 2.91 2.87
N ASN A 18 15.19 3.94 2.21
CA ASN A 18 16.47 4.54 2.60
C ASN A 18 16.36 5.49 3.78
N ASN A 19 15.17 6.07 4.02
CA ASN A 19 15.01 7.16 4.98
C ASN A 19 13.93 6.94 6.05
N TYR A 20 12.94 6.08 5.80
CA TYR A 20 11.74 5.94 6.64
C TYR A 20 11.28 4.49 6.83
N ILE A 21 12.18 3.52 6.62
CA ILE A 21 11.82 2.11 6.69
C ILE A 21 11.46 1.69 8.11
N GLU A 22 12.22 2.16 9.09
CA GLU A 22 12.01 1.84 10.51
C GLU A 22 10.70 2.44 11.00
N GLU A 23 10.36 3.67 10.60
CA GLU A 23 9.10 4.31 10.89
C GLU A 23 7.92 3.58 10.26
N LEU A 24 8.03 3.20 8.97
CA LEU A 24 7.00 2.44 8.28
C LEU A 24 6.75 1.09 8.97
N GLU A 25 7.83 0.34 9.24
CA GLU A 25 7.79 -0.96 9.91
C GLU A 25 7.15 -0.85 11.29
N LYS A 26 7.49 0.20 12.06
CA LYS A 26 6.92 0.46 13.40
C LYS A 26 5.45 0.86 13.35
N ILE A 27 5.04 1.75 12.45
CA ILE A 27 3.64 2.24 12.34
C ILE A 27 2.70 1.09 11.94
N LEU A 28 3.21 0.13 11.17
CA LEU A 28 2.43 -0.95 10.58
C LEU A 28 2.63 -2.30 11.28
N ASP A 29 3.58 -2.42 12.21
CA ASP A 29 4.00 -3.67 12.84
C ASP A 29 4.38 -4.75 11.80
N ILE A 30 5.24 -4.37 10.87
CA ILE A 30 5.68 -5.22 9.75
C ILE A 30 7.20 -5.19 9.59
N ARG A 31 7.72 -6.10 8.77
CA ARG A 31 9.09 -6.10 8.28
C ARG A 31 9.11 -6.24 6.77
N ILE A 32 9.71 -5.28 6.07
CA ILE A 32 9.84 -5.27 4.62
C ILE A 32 11.00 -6.18 4.20
N LYS A 33 10.77 -6.97 3.14
CA LYS A 33 11.77 -7.87 2.56
C LYS A 33 12.22 -7.39 1.17
N ASN A 34 11.28 -6.98 0.32
CA ASN A 34 11.54 -6.67 -1.08
C ASN A 34 10.95 -5.31 -1.48
N ILE A 35 11.63 -4.59 -2.37
CA ILE A 35 11.07 -3.47 -3.15
C ILE A 35 10.86 -3.94 -4.58
N GLU A 36 9.81 -3.42 -5.20
CA GLU A 36 9.45 -3.61 -6.61
C GLU A 36 9.30 -5.09 -6.97
N VAL A 37 8.19 -5.66 -6.52
CA VAL A 37 7.84 -7.03 -6.85
C VAL A 37 6.89 -7.00 -8.04
N SER A 38 7.44 -7.18 -9.24
CA SER A 38 6.65 -7.34 -10.47
C SER A 38 6.51 -8.81 -10.82
N GLN A 39 5.35 -9.40 -10.54
CA GLN A 39 4.98 -10.71 -11.09
C GLN A 39 3.75 -10.53 -11.98
N LYS A 40 3.92 -10.43 -13.30
CA LYS A 40 2.87 -10.33 -14.35
C LYS A 40 1.67 -9.42 -13.98
N SER A 41 0.70 -9.93 -13.21
CA SER A 41 -0.57 -9.29 -12.80
C SER A 41 -0.63 -8.88 -11.31
N ASN A 42 0.42 -9.13 -10.53
CA ASN A 42 0.52 -8.91 -9.09
C ASN A 42 1.69 -7.93 -8.80
N ARG A 43 1.67 -6.77 -9.46
CA ARG A 43 2.67 -5.71 -9.24
C ARG A 43 2.39 -5.02 -7.91
N MET A 44 3.37 -5.05 -7.01
CA MET A 44 3.34 -4.31 -5.76
C MET A 44 4.64 -3.53 -5.57
N SER A 45 4.53 -2.42 -4.86
CA SER A 45 5.65 -1.52 -4.62
C SER A 45 6.61 -2.12 -3.60
N MET A 46 6.11 -2.78 -2.55
CA MET A 46 6.93 -3.43 -1.53
C MET A 46 6.24 -4.71 -1.02
N GLN A 47 7.02 -5.65 -0.51
CA GLN A 47 6.54 -6.89 0.12
C GLN A 47 7.25 -7.11 1.45
N GLY A 48 6.53 -7.67 2.43
CA GLY A 48 7.05 -7.93 3.77
C GLY A 48 6.34 -9.06 4.50
N ILE A 49 6.58 -9.12 5.81
CA ILE A 49 5.96 -10.05 6.75
C ILE A 49 5.57 -9.31 8.03
N SER A 50 4.40 -9.58 8.62
CA SER A 50 4.07 -9.06 9.96
C SER A 50 4.81 -9.84 11.07
N SER A 51 4.78 -9.29 12.28
CA SER A 51 5.25 -9.96 13.50
C SER A 51 4.63 -11.35 13.71
N ASP A 52 3.36 -11.54 13.33
CA ASP A 52 2.61 -12.81 13.42
C ASP A 52 2.63 -13.64 12.12
N GLY A 53 3.53 -13.32 11.18
CA GLY A 53 3.83 -14.18 10.02
C GLY A 53 2.92 -14.00 8.80
N GLN A 54 2.06 -12.97 8.79
CA GLN A 54 1.18 -12.66 7.67
C GLN A 54 1.97 -12.08 6.50
N GLU A 55 1.58 -12.40 5.28
CA GLU A 55 2.18 -11.79 4.09
C GLU A 55 1.76 -10.32 4.01
N ILE A 56 2.72 -9.43 3.74
CA ILE A 56 2.46 -8.01 3.53
C ILE A 56 2.66 -7.65 2.07
N LYS A 57 1.68 -6.99 1.47
CA LYS A 57 1.74 -6.44 0.12
C LYS A 57 1.45 -4.96 0.17
N ILE A 58 2.37 -4.12 -0.30
CA ILE A 58 2.23 -2.66 -0.29
C ILE A 58 2.13 -2.14 -1.70
N SER A 59 1.13 -1.32 -1.97
CA SER A 59 0.99 -0.56 -3.21
C SER A 59 0.94 0.93 -2.92
N TRP A 60 1.86 1.67 -3.52
CA TRP A 60 1.82 3.13 -3.55
C TRP A 60 0.97 3.58 -4.71
N GLN A 61 0.12 4.57 -4.47
CA GLN A 61 -0.53 5.35 -5.49
C GLN A 61 -0.12 6.80 -5.35
N LEU A 62 0.51 7.31 -6.40
CA LEU A 62 1.10 8.64 -6.41
C LEU A 62 0.47 9.53 -7.50
N ASP A 63 -0.66 9.10 -8.04
CA ASP A 63 -1.48 9.79 -9.04
C ASP A 63 -2.94 9.87 -8.56
N ASN A 64 -3.76 10.64 -9.27
CA ASN A 64 -5.17 10.86 -8.95
C ASN A 64 -6.12 9.95 -9.77
N ASP A 65 -5.63 8.86 -10.36
CA ASP A 65 -6.46 7.91 -11.13
C ASP A 65 -7.10 6.88 -10.19
N PHE A 66 -8.27 7.24 -9.67
CA PHE A 66 -9.04 6.43 -8.72
C PHE A 66 -9.47 5.07 -9.28
N LYS A 67 -9.78 4.96 -10.58
CA LYS A 67 -10.17 3.66 -11.17
C LYS A 67 -8.99 2.70 -11.20
N ARG A 68 -7.81 3.21 -11.54
CA ARG A 68 -6.58 2.41 -11.53
C ARG A 68 -6.23 1.92 -10.12
N GLN A 69 -6.51 2.73 -9.09
CA GLN A 69 -6.30 2.37 -7.68
C GLN A 69 -7.12 1.13 -7.29
N ILE A 70 -8.42 1.19 -7.53
CA ILE A 70 -9.36 0.13 -7.15
C ILE A 70 -8.99 -1.18 -7.84
N ILE A 71 -8.75 -1.14 -9.16
CA ILE A 71 -8.32 -2.31 -9.93
C ILE A 71 -7.05 -2.93 -9.36
N ARG A 72 -6.09 -2.11 -8.92
CA ARG A 72 -4.82 -2.60 -8.37
C ARG A 72 -5.03 -3.31 -7.02
N ILE A 73 -5.83 -2.74 -6.14
CA ILE A 73 -6.15 -3.38 -4.85
C ILE A 73 -6.96 -4.66 -5.06
N GLN A 74 -7.96 -4.65 -5.96
CA GLN A 74 -8.71 -5.84 -6.35
C GLN A 74 -7.78 -6.95 -6.86
N ASN A 75 -6.80 -6.62 -7.70
CA ASN A 75 -5.81 -7.59 -8.16
C ASN A 75 -5.00 -8.19 -7.01
N LEU A 76 -4.52 -7.36 -6.06
CA LEU A 76 -3.79 -7.86 -4.88
C LEU A 76 -4.64 -8.80 -4.02
N ILE A 77 -5.94 -8.51 -3.89
CA ILE A 77 -6.93 -9.34 -3.19
C ILE A 77 -7.14 -10.68 -3.91
N VAL A 78 -7.38 -10.65 -5.22
CA VAL A 78 -7.61 -11.84 -6.05
C VAL A 78 -6.42 -12.80 -5.96
N PHE A 79 -5.19 -12.27 -6.05
CA PHE A 79 -3.95 -13.03 -5.95
C PHE A 79 -3.48 -13.31 -4.51
N ALA A 80 -4.24 -12.91 -3.48
CA ALA A 80 -3.94 -13.31 -2.11
C ALA A 80 -4.28 -14.79 -1.90
N PRO A 81 -3.42 -15.58 -1.21
CA PRO A 81 -3.71 -16.98 -0.92
C PRO A 81 -4.90 -17.12 0.04
N ASN A 82 -5.78 -18.09 -0.21
CA ASN A 82 -6.92 -18.36 0.69
C ASN A 82 -6.46 -18.88 2.06
N THR A 83 -5.33 -19.60 2.08
CA THR A 83 -4.83 -20.33 3.26
C THR A 83 -3.97 -19.50 4.19
N LYS A 84 -3.63 -18.26 3.83
CA LYS A 84 -2.79 -17.39 4.65
C LYS A 84 -3.46 -16.04 4.84
N LYS A 85 -3.21 -15.44 5.99
CA LYS A 85 -3.55 -14.04 6.21
C LYS A 85 -2.64 -13.15 5.38
N THR A 86 -3.23 -12.16 4.71
CA THR A 86 -2.52 -11.19 3.89
C THR A 86 -2.92 -9.79 4.34
N ILE A 87 -1.95 -8.93 4.61
CA ILE A 87 -2.18 -7.51 4.85
C ILE A 87 -1.84 -6.78 3.55
N ILE A 88 -2.83 -6.08 3.01
CA ILE A 88 -2.68 -5.20 1.86
C ILE A 88 -2.60 -3.78 2.39
N ILE A 89 -1.49 -3.10 2.14
CA ILE A 89 -1.31 -1.70 2.48
C ILE A 89 -1.42 -0.87 1.21
N TYR A 90 -2.33 0.09 1.24
CA TYR A 90 -2.59 1.03 0.18
C TYR A 90 -2.14 2.41 0.63
N GLY A 91 -1.08 2.95 0.04
CA GLY A 91 -0.59 4.30 0.36
C GLY A 91 -1.00 5.30 -0.71
N THR A 92 -1.59 6.43 -0.30
CA THR A 92 -2.15 7.45 -1.22
C THR A 92 -1.98 8.86 -0.64
N PHE A 93 -1.89 9.87 -1.52
CA PHE A 93 -1.89 11.27 -1.10
C PHE A 93 -3.26 11.75 -0.62
N GLU A 94 -4.32 11.34 -1.32
CA GLU A 94 -5.69 11.74 -1.04
C GLU A 94 -6.54 10.57 -0.55
N PHE A 95 -7.46 10.91 0.36
CA PHE A 95 -8.44 10.01 0.94
C PHE A 95 -9.82 10.49 0.50
N ASP A 96 -10.40 9.86 -0.51
CA ASP A 96 -11.81 10.05 -0.87
C ASP A 96 -12.65 8.98 -0.17
N GLU A 97 -13.71 9.40 0.53
CA GLU A 97 -14.58 8.50 1.29
C GLU A 97 -15.43 7.59 0.37
N SER A 98 -15.73 8.01 -0.86
CA SER A 98 -16.41 7.17 -1.84
C SER A 98 -15.56 5.97 -2.26
N ILE A 99 -14.24 6.15 -2.39
CA ILE A 99 -13.28 5.09 -2.69
C ILE A 99 -13.18 4.12 -1.52
N ASN A 100 -13.23 4.62 -0.29
CA ASN A 100 -13.26 3.76 0.89
C ASN A 100 -14.48 2.84 0.88
N GLN A 101 -15.64 3.34 0.47
CA GLN A 101 -16.86 2.52 0.38
C GLN A 101 -16.75 1.45 -0.71
N GLU A 102 -16.21 1.79 -1.88
CA GLU A 102 -16.01 0.82 -2.97
C GLU A 102 -14.99 -0.26 -2.60
N LEU A 103 -13.82 0.14 -2.07
CA LEU A 103 -12.81 -0.81 -1.60
C LEU A 103 -13.33 -1.69 -0.44
N LEU A 104 -14.16 -1.15 0.45
CA LEU A 104 -14.80 -1.92 1.52
C LEU A 104 -15.77 -2.96 0.95
N GLN A 105 -16.57 -2.60 -0.05
CA GLN A 105 -17.46 -3.53 -0.73
C GLN A 105 -16.67 -4.66 -1.40
N ASP A 106 -15.58 -4.35 -2.09
CA ASP A 106 -14.72 -5.35 -2.72
C ASP A 106 -14.09 -6.30 -1.71
N VAL A 107 -13.49 -5.78 -0.64
CA VAL A 107 -12.88 -6.62 0.39
C VAL A 107 -13.96 -7.49 1.07
N THR A 108 -15.18 -6.98 1.24
CA THR A 108 -16.32 -7.74 1.76
C THR A 108 -16.81 -8.81 0.78
N PHE A 109 -16.77 -8.55 -0.53
CA PHE A 109 -17.09 -9.52 -1.57
C PHE A 109 -16.10 -10.68 -1.56
N PHE A 110 -14.81 -10.41 -1.34
CA PHE A 110 -13.77 -11.42 -1.20
C PHE A 110 -13.60 -11.93 0.25
N ASN A 111 -14.69 -12.01 1.03
CA ASN A 111 -14.66 -12.42 2.45
C ASN A 111 -14.07 -13.82 2.70
N ASP A 112 -13.98 -14.67 1.68
CA ASP A 112 -13.34 -15.98 1.76
C ASP A 112 -11.81 -15.88 1.93
N LYS A 113 -11.24 -14.72 1.59
CA LYS A 113 -9.82 -14.41 1.77
C LYS A 113 -9.58 -13.82 3.15
N ASN A 114 -8.46 -14.18 3.78
CA ASN A 114 -8.08 -13.64 5.08
C ASN A 114 -7.31 -12.32 4.94
N ILE A 115 -8.01 -11.24 4.60
CA ILE A 115 -7.39 -9.97 4.19
C ILE A 115 -7.60 -8.84 5.21
N LYS A 116 -6.51 -8.16 5.55
CA LYS A 116 -6.56 -6.86 6.22
C LYS A 116 -6.17 -5.77 5.22
N LEU A 117 -7.02 -4.77 5.02
CA LEU A 117 -6.70 -3.60 4.21
C LEU A 117 -6.28 -2.45 5.13
N VAL A 118 -5.09 -1.90 4.91
CA VAL A 118 -4.59 -0.72 5.61
C VAL A 118 -4.45 0.40 4.60
N ILE A 119 -5.04 1.56 4.90
CA ILE A 119 -4.90 2.75 4.08
C ILE A 119 -3.97 3.72 4.79
N LEU A 120 -2.89 4.12 4.12
CA LEU A 120 -1.84 4.99 4.64
C LEU A 120 -1.83 6.32 3.87
N LYS A 121 -2.05 7.43 4.58
CA LYS A 121 -1.96 8.76 3.96
C LYS A 121 -0.52 9.19 3.84
N ILE A 122 -0.13 9.51 2.61
CA ILE A 122 1.19 10.02 2.27
C ILE A 122 1.13 11.56 2.26
N ASN A 123 2.16 12.21 2.78
CA ASN A 123 2.30 13.66 2.71
C ASN A 123 2.48 14.08 1.24
N HIS A 124 1.64 15.01 0.74
CA HIS A 124 1.74 15.54 -0.63
C HIS A 124 3.11 16.15 -0.94
N GLU A 125 3.87 16.63 0.06
CA GLU A 125 5.22 17.15 -0.12
C GLU A 125 6.18 16.09 -0.71
N CYS A 126 5.90 14.80 -0.51
CA CYS A 126 6.66 13.71 -1.12
C CYS A 126 6.56 13.71 -2.66
N LEU A 127 5.55 14.34 -3.27
CA LEU A 127 5.47 14.53 -4.73
C LEU A 127 6.67 15.32 -5.27
N ALA A 128 7.18 16.28 -4.51
CA ALA A 128 8.33 17.08 -4.93
C ALA A 128 9.60 16.21 -5.02
N ILE A 129 9.76 15.24 -4.10
CA ILE A 129 10.84 14.25 -4.10
C ILE A 129 10.79 13.39 -5.36
N ILE A 130 9.60 12.96 -5.73
CA ILE A 130 9.36 12.10 -6.90
C ILE A 130 9.49 12.88 -8.23
N SER A 131 9.19 14.18 -8.22
CA SER A 131 9.15 15.02 -9.42
C SER A 131 10.45 15.77 -9.74
N ASN A 132 11.54 15.52 -8.99
CA ASN A 132 12.84 16.22 -9.13
C ASN A 132 12.72 17.76 -9.05
N LYS A 133 11.66 18.30 -8.45
CA LYS A 133 11.58 19.73 -8.16
C LYS A 133 12.51 20.01 -6.99
N LYS A 134 13.34 21.05 -7.11
CA LYS A 134 14.14 21.56 -5.98
C LYS A 134 13.19 21.82 -4.82
N LEU A 135 13.38 21.07 -3.75
CA LEU A 135 12.77 21.33 -2.46
C LEU A 135 13.60 22.41 -1.77
N ASP A 136 12.96 23.48 -1.29
CA ASP A 136 13.61 24.46 -0.41
C ASP A 136 13.97 23.83 0.95
N ASN A 137 13.32 22.72 1.30
CA ASN A 137 13.66 21.88 2.44
C ASN A 137 13.64 20.39 2.03
N PRO A 138 14.79 19.70 1.94
CA PRO A 138 14.87 18.32 1.45
C PRO A 138 14.28 17.28 2.43
N PHE A 139 13.87 17.71 3.63
CA PHE A 139 13.34 16.83 4.66
C PHE A 139 11.83 17.01 4.80
N VAL A 140 11.06 16.09 4.22
CA VAL A 140 9.70 15.82 4.70
C VAL A 140 9.86 15.07 6.01
N ASN A 141 9.67 15.71 7.17
CA ASN A 141 9.97 15.11 8.50
C ASN A 141 9.31 13.74 8.74
N ASN A 142 8.17 13.45 8.09
CA ASN A 142 7.56 12.12 8.04
C ASN A 142 6.68 12.02 6.78
N PRO A 143 6.92 11.06 5.87
CA PRO A 143 6.09 10.88 4.68
C PRO A 143 4.70 10.32 4.98
N PHE A 144 4.45 9.81 6.19
CA PHE A 144 3.20 9.16 6.59
C PHE A 144 2.41 10.06 7.56
N VAL A 145 1.26 10.54 7.11
CA VAL A 145 0.45 11.55 7.82
C VAL A 145 -0.61 10.91 8.70
N SER A 146 -1.25 9.84 8.24
CA SER A 146 -2.29 9.13 8.98
C SER A 146 -2.48 7.70 8.49
N LYS A 147 -3.11 6.88 9.32
CA LYS A 147 -3.44 5.47 9.03
C LYS A 147 -4.92 5.22 9.32
N LYS A 148 -5.63 4.57 8.40
CA LYS A 148 -6.97 4.00 8.59
C LYS A 148 -6.89 2.51 8.35
N GLU A 149 -7.42 1.70 9.27
CA GLU A 149 -7.41 0.24 9.14
C GLU A 149 -8.82 -0.28 8.89
N ILE A 150 -8.96 -1.13 7.88
CA ILE A 150 -10.19 -1.81 7.53
C ILE A 150 -9.88 -3.30 7.56
N THR A 151 -10.49 -4.01 8.50
CA THR A 151 -10.22 -5.43 8.70
C THR A 151 -11.46 -6.24 8.38
N VAL A 152 -11.35 -7.14 7.41
CA VAL A 152 -12.42 -8.08 7.04
C VAL A 152 -11.85 -9.48 7.16
N TYR A 153 -12.24 -10.18 8.22
CA TYR A 153 -11.88 -11.58 8.39
C TYR A 153 -13.04 -12.49 7.98
N ASN A 154 -12.71 -13.59 7.31
CA ASN A 154 -13.66 -14.68 7.08
C ASN A 154 -14.19 -15.17 8.44
N LYS A 155 -15.51 -15.26 8.59
CA LYS A 155 -16.16 -15.79 9.80
C LYS A 155 -15.78 -17.26 10.08
N ASN A 156 -15.33 -17.99 9.06
CA ASN A 156 -14.98 -19.41 9.15
C ASN A 156 -13.48 -19.66 9.41
N TYR A 157 -12.66 -18.62 9.57
CA TYR A 157 -11.24 -18.79 9.84
C TYR A 157 -10.99 -19.20 11.30
N LYS A 158 -10.62 -20.46 11.53
CA LYS A 158 -10.14 -20.93 12.84
C LYS A 158 -8.63 -20.71 12.92
N LYS A 159 -8.20 -20.07 14.02
CA LYS A 159 -6.79 -19.80 14.37
C LYS A 159 -5.98 -21.09 14.47
#